data_AF-U3TWU6-F1
#
_entry.id   AF-U3TWU6-F1
#
_cell.length_a   1.000
_cell.length_b   1.000
_cell.length_c   1.000
_cell.angle_alpha   90.00
_cell.angle_beta   90.00
_cell.angle_gamma   90.00
#
_symmetry.space_group_name_H-M   'P 1'
#
loop_
_entity.id
_entity.type
_entity.pdbx_description
1 polymer ?
#
loop_
_entity_poly.entity_id
_entity_poly.type
_entity_poly.pdbx_seq_one_letter_code
_entity_poly.pdbx_strand_id
1 'polypeptide(L)'
;MKKHGISQSELLGSAANHYAETRKWAEKVHEDNPDAQGIRWASKQHGDKAMMLYGDRIGTDDFDLTINAEPASASSDVNHELETLADEMALVLISKNLT
;
A
#
# COMPACT_ATOMS: atom_id res chain seq x y z
N MET A 1 -2.92 0.57 22.49
CA MET A 1 -3.96 1.41 21.84
C MET A 1 -4.92 2.04 22.85
N LYS A 2 -5.70 1.29 23.66
CA LYS A 2 -6.48 1.89 24.79
C LYS A 2 -5.62 2.70 25.77
N LYS A 3 -4.35 2.32 25.97
CA LYS A 3 -3.38 3.01 26.82
C LYS A 3 -3.01 4.43 26.33
N HIS A 4 -3.30 4.79 25.09
CA HIS A 4 -3.04 6.13 24.52
C HIS A 4 -4.32 6.94 24.24
N GLY A 5 -5.50 6.43 24.63
CA GLY A 5 -6.77 7.16 24.48
C GLY A 5 -7.33 7.24 23.05
N ILE A 6 -6.69 6.60 22.06
CA ILE A 6 -7.08 6.71 20.64
C ILE A 6 -8.01 5.55 20.27
N SER A 7 -9.12 5.87 19.61
CA SER A 7 -10.04 4.88 19.04
C SER A 7 -9.53 4.34 17.70
N GLN A 8 -9.95 3.11 17.37
CA GLN A 8 -9.64 2.50 16.07
C GLN A 8 -10.17 3.35 14.91
N SER A 9 -11.30 4.04 15.09
CA SER A 9 -11.88 4.96 14.10
C SER A 9 -11.04 6.20 13.84
N GLU A 10 -10.38 6.76 14.86
CA GLU A 10 -9.50 7.93 14.69
C GLU A 10 -8.21 7.57 13.97
N LEU A 11 -7.72 6.34 14.15
CA LEU A 11 -6.49 5.90 13.52
C LEU A 11 -6.69 5.40 12.07
N LEU A 12 -7.82 4.74 11.80
CA LEU A 12 -8.04 4.01 10.54
C LEU A 12 -9.18 4.55 9.69
N GLY A 13 -10.07 5.36 10.28
CA GLY A 13 -11.20 5.99 9.60
C GLY A 13 -10.91 7.41 9.14
N SER A 14 -9.71 7.93 9.41
CA SER A 14 -9.35 9.31 9.17
C SER A 14 -9.19 9.64 7.69
N ALA A 15 -9.72 10.78 7.25
CA ALA A 15 -9.50 11.27 5.89
C ALA A 15 -8.04 11.73 5.68
N ALA A 16 -7.63 11.94 4.43
CA ALA A 16 -6.23 12.25 4.07
C ALA A 16 -5.66 13.49 4.77
N ASN A 17 -6.51 14.45 5.14
CA ASN A 17 -6.14 15.63 5.93
C ASN A 17 -5.59 15.30 7.33
N HIS A 18 -5.84 14.09 7.86
CA HIS A 18 -5.36 13.64 9.17
C HIS A 18 -4.07 12.81 9.08
N TYR A 19 -3.45 12.67 7.91
CA TYR A 19 -2.22 11.87 7.76
C TYR A 19 -1.06 12.36 8.63
N ALA A 20 -0.98 13.67 8.90
CA ALA A 20 0.01 14.20 9.83
C ALA A 20 -0.20 13.69 11.26
N GLU A 21 -1.44 13.48 11.68
CA GLU A 21 -1.78 12.96 13.01
C GLU A 21 -1.55 11.44 13.08
N THR A 22 -2.00 10.68 12.07
CA THR A 22 -1.76 9.23 12.02
C THR A 22 -0.28 8.88 11.95
N ARG A 23 0.54 9.72 11.31
CA ARG A 23 2.01 9.60 11.32
C ARG A 23 2.58 9.76 12.74
N LYS A 24 2.19 10.82 13.47
CA LYS A 24 2.64 11.03 14.86
C LYS A 24 2.28 9.85 15.75
N TRP A 25 1.12 9.23 15.52
CA TRP A 25 0.74 8.03 16.23
C TRP A 25 1.63 6.83 15.89
N ALA A 26 1.97 6.63 14.61
CA ALA A 26 2.92 5.59 14.21
C ALA A 26 4.31 5.80 14.85
N GLU A 27 4.82 7.03 14.87
CA GLU A 27 6.08 7.39 15.53
C GLU A 27 6.03 7.08 17.04
N LYS A 28 4.94 7.46 17.72
CA LYS A 28 4.76 7.15 19.14
C LYS A 28 4.72 5.64 19.41
N VAL A 29 4.03 4.88 18.56
CA VAL A 29 3.94 3.41 18.68
C VAL A 29 5.30 2.77 18.43
N HIS A 30 6.08 3.27 17.48
CA HIS A 30 7.47 2.85 17.25
C HIS A 30 8.29 3.04 18.53
N GLU A 31 8.34 4.27 19.07
CA GLU A 31 9.13 4.60 20.26
C GLU A 31 8.74 3.76 21.49
N ASP A 32 7.43 3.62 21.75
CA ASP A 32 6.93 2.94 22.95
C ASP A 32 7.02 1.41 22.88
N ASN A 33 7.28 0.85 21.69
CA ASN A 33 7.31 -0.60 21.47
C ASN A 33 8.54 -0.98 20.64
N PRO A 34 9.75 -1.04 21.23
CA PRO A 34 10.99 -1.32 20.50
C PRO A 34 10.99 -2.62 19.69
N ASP A 35 10.25 -3.63 20.14
CA ASP A 35 10.19 -4.95 19.49
C ASP A 35 9.19 -5.01 18.33
N ALA A 36 8.30 -4.02 18.19
CA ALA A 36 7.26 -4.03 17.17
C ALA A 36 7.85 -3.74 15.78
N GLN A 37 7.61 -4.59 14.79
CA GLN A 37 8.13 -4.40 13.41
C GLN A 37 7.22 -3.51 12.54
N GLY A 38 6.00 -3.23 13.00
CA GLY A 38 5.03 -2.44 12.24
C GLY A 38 3.66 -2.41 12.90
N ILE A 39 2.67 -1.94 12.14
CA ILE A 39 1.27 -1.84 12.55
C ILE A 39 0.41 -2.60 11.53
N ARG A 40 -0.55 -3.40 12.00
CA ARG A 40 -1.52 -4.12 11.16
C ARG A 40 -2.94 -3.78 11.57
N TRP A 41 -3.82 -3.61 10.59
CA TRP A 41 -5.22 -3.28 10.81
C TRP A 41 -6.15 -3.84 9.72
N ALA A 42 -7.46 -3.74 9.94
CA ALA A 42 -8.47 -4.10 8.93
C ALA A 42 -8.64 -2.96 7.92
N SER A 43 -8.47 -3.26 6.64
CA SER A 43 -8.65 -2.36 5.49
C SER A 43 -10.13 -2.01 5.31
N LYS A 44 -10.39 -0.71 5.13
CA LYS A 44 -11.74 -0.18 4.94
C LYS A 44 -12.31 -0.47 3.55
N GLN A 45 -11.47 -0.56 2.52
CA GLN A 45 -11.94 -0.66 1.13
C GLN A 45 -12.35 -2.08 0.74
N HIS A 46 -11.65 -3.10 1.26
CA HIS A 46 -11.83 -4.49 0.82
C HIS A 46 -12.04 -5.49 1.97
N GLY A 47 -12.10 -5.04 3.23
CA GLY A 47 -12.30 -5.92 4.40
C GLY A 47 -11.08 -6.78 4.78
N ASP A 48 -10.05 -6.81 3.94
CA ASP A 48 -8.79 -7.53 4.18
C ASP A 48 -7.85 -6.79 5.14
N LYS A 49 -6.66 -7.34 5.37
CA LYS A 49 -5.66 -6.75 6.29
C LYS A 49 -4.80 -5.74 5.54
N ALA A 50 -4.59 -4.58 6.14
CA ALA A 50 -3.56 -3.63 5.76
C ALA A 50 -2.43 -3.64 6.79
N MET A 51 -1.21 -3.34 6.36
CA MET A 51 -0.06 -3.20 7.24
C MET A 51 0.88 -2.08 6.81
N MET A 52 1.62 -1.55 7.77
CA MET A 52 2.74 -0.64 7.60
C MET A 52 3.90 -1.20 8.41
N LEU A 53 5.11 -1.16 7.85
CA LEU A 53 6.32 -1.70 8.44
C LEU A 53 7.32 -0.57 8.71
N TYR A 54 8.07 -0.68 9.81
CA TYR A 54 9.10 0.30 10.17
C TYR A 54 10.40 -0.03 9.44
N GLY A 55 10.77 0.82 8.48
CA GLY A 55 11.91 0.57 7.60
C GLY A 55 13.29 0.61 8.27
N ASP A 56 13.39 1.12 9.49
CA ASP A 56 14.61 1.06 10.31
C ASP A 56 14.75 -0.26 11.09
N ARG A 57 13.68 -1.07 11.15
CA ARG A 57 13.64 -2.35 11.88
C ARG A 57 13.62 -3.57 10.97
N ILE A 58 13.23 -3.39 9.72
CA ILE A 58 13.16 -4.45 8.71
C ILE A 58 14.16 -4.16 7.59
N GLY A 59 15.08 -5.09 7.37
CA GLY A 59 16.05 -5.08 6.29
C GLY A 59 15.53 -5.75 5.02
N THR A 60 16.31 -5.63 3.94
CA THR A 60 15.99 -6.34 2.68
C THR A 60 16.06 -7.86 2.83
N ASP A 61 16.91 -8.34 3.74
CA ASP A 61 17.14 -9.77 3.97
C ASP A 61 16.02 -10.42 4.81
N ASP A 62 15.11 -9.63 5.37
CA ASP A 62 13.91 -10.12 6.06
C ASP A 62 12.78 -10.51 5.07
N PHE A 63 12.98 -10.26 3.77
CA PHE A 63 12.01 -10.57 2.73
C PHE A 63 12.60 -11.53 1.69
N ASP A 64 11.91 -12.65 1.49
CA ASP A 64 12.14 -13.53 0.35
C ASP A 64 11.20 -13.17 -0.80
N LEU A 65 11.79 -12.81 -1.95
CA LEU A 65 11.03 -12.64 -3.19
C LEU A 65 10.47 -13.99 -3.64
N THR A 66 9.18 -14.20 -3.41
CA THR A 66 8.50 -15.44 -3.85
C THR A 66 8.23 -15.41 -5.36
N ILE A 67 7.98 -14.23 -5.92
CA ILE A 67 7.69 -14.00 -7.33
C ILE A 67 8.39 -12.71 -7.75
N ASN A 68 9.11 -12.74 -8.87
CA ASN A 68 9.70 -11.54 -9.44
C ASN A 68 8.62 -10.69 -10.11
N ALA A 69 8.65 -9.39 -9.85
CA ALA A 69 7.84 -8.46 -10.61
C ALA A 69 8.37 -8.38 -12.05
N GLU A 70 7.47 -8.45 -13.01
CA GLU A 70 7.75 -8.13 -14.40
C GLU A 70 7.30 -6.68 -14.68
N PRO A 71 8.07 -5.88 -15.44
CA PRO A 71 7.58 -4.61 -15.93
C PRO A 71 6.25 -4.82 -16.69
N ALA A 72 5.21 -4.05 -16.37
CA ALA A 72 3.93 -4.14 -17.07
C ALA A 72 4.07 -4.07 -18.61
N SER A 73 5.05 -3.32 -19.10
CA SER A 73 5.36 -3.21 -20.53
C SER A 73 5.85 -4.51 -21.19
N ALA A 74 6.36 -5.46 -20.42
CA ALA A 74 6.82 -6.77 -20.90
C ALA A 74 5.75 -7.86 -20.76
N SER A 75 4.71 -7.63 -19.95
CA SER A 75 3.64 -8.60 -19.70
C SER A 75 2.59 -8.58 -20.81
N SER A 76 2.44 -9.69 -21.54
CA SER A 76 1.39 -9.84 -22.56
C SER A 76 -0.01 -9.75 -21.96
N ASP A 77 -0.20 -10.33 -20.77
CA ASP A 77 -1.51 -10.42 -20.12
C ASP A 77 -1.99 -9.03 -19.69
N VAL A 78 -1.11 -8.24 -19.08
CA VAL A 78 -1.43 -6.84 -18.71
C VAL A 78 -1.73 -6.02 -19.95
N ASN A 79 -0.95 -6.16 -21.01
CA ASN A 79 -1.21 -5.44 -22.26
C ASN A 79 -2.57 -5.82 -22.87
N HIS A 80 -2.96 -7.10 -22.82
CA HIS A 80 -4.25 -7.56 -23.29
C HIS A 80 -5.44 -7.00 -22.47
N GLU A 81 -5.29 -6.94 -21.15
CA GLU A 81 -6.31 -6.29 -20.30
C GLU A 81 -6.44 -4.80 -20.59
N LEU A 82 -5.33 -4.11 -20.84
CA LEU A 82 -5.33 -2.69 -21.23
C LEU A 82 -6.02 -2.46 -22.58
N GLU A 83 -5.79 -3.32 -23.57
CA GLU A 83 -6.50 -3.29 -24.85
C GLU A 83 -8.00 -3.49 -24.66
N THR A 84 -8.39 -4.50 -23.87
CA THR A 84 -9.81 -4.76 -23.56
C THR A 84 -10.48 -3.55 -22.91
N LEU A 85 -9.81 -2.93 -21.93
CA LEU A 85 -10.34 -1.74 -21.25
C LEU A 85 -10.43 -0.54 -22.20
N ALA A 86 -9.46 -0.38 -23.10
CA ALA A 86 -9.51 0.67 -24.10
C ALA A 86 -10.70 0.49 -25.06
N ASP A 87 -10.96 -0.73 -25.51
CA ASP A 87 -12.11 -1.07 -26.36
C ASP A 87 -13.43 -0.77 -25.65
N GLU A 88 -13.59 -1.15 -24.38
CA GLU A 88 -14.76 -0.84 -23.56
C GLU A 88 -15.00 0.67 -23.42
N MET A 89 -13.91 1.45 -23.33
CA MET A 89 -13.95 2.90 -23.20
C MET A 89 -13.98 3.62 -24.56
N ALA A 90 -14.02 2.89 -25.68
CA ALA A 90 -13.91 3.41 -27.04
C ALA A 90 -12.68 4.31 -27.27
N LEU A 91 -11.55 3.97 -26.63
CA LEU A 91 -10.27 4.62 -26.77
C LEU A 91 -9.43 3.93 -27.85
N VAL A 92 -8.63 4.73 -28.59
CA VAL A 92 -7.65 4.19 -29.54
C VAL A 92 -6.26 4.28 -28.92
N LEU A 93 -5.63 3.13 -28.71
CA LEU A 93 -4.25 3.06 -28.21
C LEU A 93 -3.27 3.46 -29.33
N ILE A 94 -2.37 4.39 -29.05
CA ILE A 94 -1.34 4.86 -29.98
C ILE A 94 0.02 4.34 -29.51
N SER A 95 0.74 3.62 -30.39
CA SER A 95 2.09 3.14 -30.08
C SER A 95 3.12 4.27 -30.17
N LYS A 96 4.13 4.24 -29.29
CA LYS A 96 5.21 5.23 -29.21
C LYS A 96 6.08 5.30 -30.47
N ASN A 97 6.06 4.27 -31.32
CA ASN A 97 6.92 4.16 -32.51
C ASN A 97 6.36 4.82 -33.78
N LEU A 98 5.41 5.75 -33.68
CA LEU A 98 5.04 6.62 -34.80
C LEU A 98 6.04 7.77 -34.93
N THR A 99 7.19 7.49 -35.56
CA THR A 99 8.03 8.49 -36.26
C THR A 99 8.50 7.93 -37.59
#